data_AF-A0A2E8I6K0-F1
#
_entry.id   AF-A0A2E8I6K0-F1
#
_cell.length_a   1.000
_cell.length_b   1.000
_cell.length_c   1.000
_cell.angle_alpha   90.00
_cell.angle_beta   90.00
_cell.angle_gamma   90.00
#
_symmetry.space_group_name_H-M   'P 1'
#
loop_
_entity.id
_entity.type
_entity.pdbx_description
1 polymer ?
#
loop_
_entity_poly.entity_id
_entity_poly.type
_entity_poly.pdbx_seq_one_letter_code
_entity_poly.pdbx_strand_id
1 'polypeptide(L)'
;MLHRHVLDASLLTASVNTDAAICFTPKVGTPLSDLIQSGSTLVEASDDAVDLTESISFNSMLKDSGGSIPHDLAMEEIVKLASDAVSTMLNITRNVVRPIIVDQTEMLDVFLDEELKHGHRHEILPVFLENAFANPSITSLTDRYAETPVRDVLRGTALFPERDGAELLELIKTGISRIDADIATILDDLPPEFLVNHYNHTFRGFPKPPESGLDEQAQQRIDRAGAMISFFIAKRFHEETPEGVEVSAAEFAEAVAIQMSQAGRRIYRIVSQREAFIRQQRLILSMPTASQTNRPIIVVGEVYNQYLKEGGKPEWLMGACLAGERAPTPNTLNAESEMFQRTYERAERLHKSQNNAKRVSAMVSGMRKQLLAYISAVDESDKSIIIDTKEVLRKRANDVLESVAVHANLSTYEYVRKVVCSVFFPHTQSFRILSDIDAHAAKNPSLTPREAATLTTIDLVCEWVASQIEVKRNVK
;
A
#
# COMPACT_ATOMS: atom_id res chain seq x y z
N MET A 1 27.50 -47.94 13.30
CA MET A 1 28.39 -48.81 12.54
C MET A 1 28.99 -48.02 11.39
N LEU A 2 30.30 -48.10 11.14
CA LEU A 2 30.92 -47.54 9.93
C LEU A 2 30.79 -48.55 8.78
N HIS A 3 30.18 -48.13 7.67
CA HIS A 3 30.03 -49.01 6.51
C HIS A 3 31.25 -48.94 5.60
N ARG A 4 31.71 -50.11 5.14
CA ARG A 4 32.82 -50.28 4.19
C ARG A 4 32.79 -49.32 3.01
N HIS A 5 31.63 -49.14 2.36
CA HIS A 5 31.49 -48.26 1.21
C HIS A 5 31.76 -46.77 1.52
N VAL A 6 31.51 -46.31 2.75
CA VAL A 6 31.81 -44.93 3.20
C VAL A 6 33.30 -44.75 3.41
N LEU A 7 33.96 -45.76 4.00
CA LEU A 7 35.41 -45.76 4.21
C LEU A 7 36.16 -45.82 2.88
N ASP A 8 35.72 -46.68 1.94
CA ASP A 8 36.30 -46.78 0.59
C ASP A 8 36.19 -45.46 -0.19
N ALA A 9 35.05 -44.76 -0.08
CA ALA A 9 34.88 -43.43 -0.68
C ALA A 9 35.80 -42.36 -0.04
N SER A 10 36.12 -42.52 1.24
CA SER A 10 36.97 -41.58 1.99
C SER A 10 38.46 -41.79 1.72
N LEU A 11 38.89 -43.02 1.38
CA LEU A 11 40.29 -43.36 1.11
C LEU A 11 40.89 -42.59 -0.07
N LEU A 12 40.14 -42.42 -1.16
CA LEU A 12 40.60 -41.63 -2.32
C LEU A 12 40.84 -40.17 -1.92
N THR A 13 39.96 -39.61 -1.10
CA THR A 13 40.12 -38.24 -0.60
C THR A 13 41.32 -38.16 0.35
N ALA A 14 41.49 -39.14 1.24
CA ALA A 14 42.63 -39.20 2.15
C ALA A 14 43.98 -39.33 1.43
N SER A 15 44.06 -40.14 0.37
CA SER A 15 45.29 -40.30 -0.42
C SER A 15 45.68 -39.01 -1.14
N VAL A 16 44.72 -38.36 -1.81
CA VAL A 16 44.94 -37.08 -2.51
C VAL A 16 45.41 -35.98 -1.53
N ASN A 17 44.84 -35.94 -0.33
CA ASN A 17 45.24 -34.95 0.68
C ASN A 17 46.61 -35.26 1.28
N THR A 18 46.95 -36.54 1.46
CA THR A 18 48.27 -36.97 1.90
C THR A 18 49.34 -36.56 0.88
N ASP A 19 49.09 -36.77 -0.41
CA ASP A 19 49.98 -36.35 -1.50
C ASP A 19 50.17 -34.81 -1.53
N ALA A 20 49.14 -34.06 -1.15
CA ALA A 20 49.17 -32.61 -1.04
C ALA A 20 49.77 -32.07 0.29
N ALA A 21 50.22 -32.96 1.18
CA ALA A 21 50.66 -32.64 2.54
C ALA A 21 49.59 -31.90 3.38
N ILE A 22 48.32 -32.24 3.17
CA ILE A 22 47.17 -31.71 3.90
C ILE A 22 46.67 -32.79 4.87
N CYS A 23 46.54 -32.42 6.14
CA CYS A 23 46.00 -33.27 7.19
C CYS A 23 44.73 -32.64 7.76
N PHE A 24 43.68 -33.45 7.90
CA PHE A 24 42.46 -33.08 8.61
C PHE A 24 42.53 -33.62 10.03
N THR A 25 42.44 -32.73 11.02
CA THR A 25 42.36 -33.11 12.42
C THR A 25 41.07 -32.56 13.02
N PRO A 26 40.39 -33.28 13.91
CA PRO A 26 39.28 -32.69 14.64
C PRO A 26 39.79 -31.51 15.47
N LYS A 27 39.01 -30.43 15.53
CA LYS A 27 39.29 -29.34 16.47
C LYS A 27 39.14 -29.85 17.90
N VAL A 28 40.07 -29.51 18.77
CA VAL A 28 40.05 -29.93 20.18
C VAL A 28 38.78 -29.43 20.86
N GLY A 29 38.11 -30.30 21.63
CA GLY A 29 36.88 -29.97 22.36
C GLY A 29 35.62 -29.87 21.49
N THR A 30 35.67 -30.39 20.27
CA THR A 30 34.49 -30.51 19.40
C THR A 30 33.86 -31.89 19.50
N PRO A 31 32.54 -32.03 19.20
CA PRO A 31 31.90 -33.34 19.15
C PRO A 31 32.64 -34.31 18.21
N LEU A 32 33.18 -33.82 17.09
CA LEU A 32 33.98 -34.64 16.18
C LEU A 32 35.26 -35.20 16.83
N SER A 33 35.89 -34.45 17.73
CA SER A 33 37.02 -34.95 18.53
C SER A 33 36.58 -36.08 19.46
N ASP A 34 35.42 -35.94 20.10
CA ASP A 34 34.90 -36.95 21.02
C ASP A 34 34.56 -38.25 20.28
N LEU A 35 33.93 -38.16 19.11
CA LEU A 35 33.67 -39.34 18.25
C LEU A 35 34.95 -40.04 17.82
N ILE A 36 35.98 -39.30 17.40
CA ILE A 36 37.26 -39.88 17.01
C ILE A 36 37.95 -40.53 18.21
N GLN A 37 37.84 -39.95 19.41
CA GLN A 37 38.37 -40.55 20.64
C GLN A 37 37.60 -41.81 21.05
N SER A 38 36.27 -41.80 20.94
CA SER A 38 35.43 -43.00 21.11
C SER A 38 35.74 -44.11 20.09
N GLY A 39 36.34 -43.73 18.95
CA GLY A 39 36.88 -44.63 17.93
C GLY A 39 38.40 -44.84 17.97
N SER A 40 39.11 -44.36 18.99
CA SER A 40 40.58 -44.45 19.04
C SER A 40 41.09 -45.89 19.27
N THR A 41 40.20 -46.80 19.68
CA THR A 41 40.45 -48.24 19.79
C THR A 41 40.26 -49.00 18.46
N LEU A 42 39.94 -48.30 17.36
CA LEU A 42 39.59 -48.93 16.09
C LEU A 42 40.80 -49.30 15.20
N VAL A 43 42.01 -48.83 15.53
CA VAL A 43 43.23 -49.06 14.75
C VAL A 43 44.38 -49.41 15.69
N GLU A 44 44.90 -50.64 15.62
CA GLU A 44 46.15 -51.03 16.28
C GLU A 44 47.35 -50.73 15.37
N ALA A 45 48.47 -50.28 15.94
CA ALA A 45 49.68 -49.89 15.20
C ALA A 45 50.39 -51.04 14.45
N SER A 46 49.90 -52.29 14.61
CA SER A 46 50.41 -53.49 13.95
C SER A 46 49.58 -53.96 12.75
N ASP A 47 48.48 -53.28 12.41
CA ASP A 47 47.66 -53.65 11.25
C ASP A 47 48.38 -53.28 9.95
N ASP A 48 49.04 -54.29 9.36
CA ASP A 48 49.60 -54.21 8.02
C ASP A 48 48.51 -53.78 7.02
N ALA A 49 48.91 -52.91 6.08
CA ALA A 49 48.08 -52.04 5.24
C ALA A 49 47.04 -52.71 4.30
N VAL A 50 46.68 -53.98 4.47
CA VAL A 50 45.85 -54.72 3.50
C VAL A 50 44.36 -54.79 3.88
N ASP A 51 43.95 -54.54 5.12
CA ASP A 51 42.50 -54.35 5.38
C ASP A 51 42.15 -53.39 6.52
N LEU A 52 42.78 -52.21 6.52
CA LEU A 52 42.46 -51.11 7.45
C LEU A 52 40.94 -50.78 7.44
N THR A 53 40.31 -50.87 6.26
CA THR A 53 38.86 -50.65 6.12
C THR A 53 38.05 -51.72 6.84
N GLU A 54 38.41 -53.00 6.71
CA GLU A 54 37.74 -54.10 7.40
C GLU A 54 38.00 -54.06 8.91
N SER A 55 39.23 -53.75 9.35
CA SER A 55 39.57 -53.54 10.76
C SER A 55 38.75 -52.40 11.39
N ILE A 56 38.70 -51.22 10.76
CA ILE A 56 37.91 -50.08 11.26
C ILE A 56 36.42 -50.43 11.27
N SER A 57 35.91 -51.06 10.20
CA SER A 57 34.52 -51.47 10.10
C SER A 57 34.14 -52.46 11.21
N PHE A 58 34.96 -53.49 11.45
CA PHE A 58 34.73 -54.51 12.46
C PHE A 58 34.83 -53.93 13.88
N ASN A 59 35.90 -53.18 14.15
CA ASN A 59 36.13 -52.59 15.47
C ASN A 59 35.02 -51.59 15.83
N SER A 60 34.41 -50.93 14.83
CA SER A 60 33.29 -49.99 15.06
C SER A 60 32.02 -50.65 15.59
N MET A 61 31.97 -51.98 15.60
CA MET A 61 30.85 -52.79 16.09
C MET A 61 31.12 -53.46 17.44
N LEU A 62 32.32 -53.27 18.01
CA LEU A 62 32.68 -53.89 19.28
C LEU A 62 31.87 -53.29 20.43
N LYS A 63 31.34 -54.18 21.27
CA LYS A 63 30.56 -53.81 22.45
C LYS A 63 31.47 -53.58 23.64
N ASP A 64 31.13 -52.58 24.43
CA ASP A 64 31.73 -52.37 25.75
C ASP A 64 31.26 -53.41 26.77
N SER A 65 31.79 -53.35 28.00
CA SER A 65 31.39 -54.21 29.11
C SER A 65 29.90 -54.07 29.51
N GLY A 66 29.21 -53.02 29.02
CA GLY A 66 27.78 -52.78 29.21
C GLY A 66 26.90 -53.31 28.06
N GLY A 67 27.49 -53.89 27.01
CA GLY A 67 26.79 -54.41 25.84
C GLY A 67 26.40 -53.36 24.80
N SER A 68 26.86 -52.12 24.95
CA SER A 68 26.62 -51.00 24.04
C SER A 68 27.80 -50.77 23.10
N ILE A 69 27.58 -50.16 21.92
CA ILE A 69 28.65 -49.86 20.96
C ILE A 69 29.04 -48.39 21.14
N PRO A 70 30.23 -48.06 21.71
CA PRO A 70 30.60 -46.69 22.07
C PRO A 70 30.61 -45.71 20.88
N HIS A 71 31.06 -46.19 19.72
CA HIS A 71 31.06 -45.40 18.49
C HIS A 71 29.63 -45.04 18.03
N ASP A 72 28.66 -45.94 18.20
CA ASP A 72 27.28 -45.69 17.77
C ASP A 72 26.58 -44.71 18.71
N LEU A 73 26.85 -44.80 20.01
CA LEU A 73 26.41 -43.81 20.98
C LEU A 73 26.97 -42.42 20.67
N ALA A 74 28.28 -42.31 20.40
CA ALA A 74 28.91 -41.04 20.03
C ALA A 74 28.37 -40.48 18.70
N MET A 75 28.10 -41.34 17.72
CA MET A 75 27.46 -40.96 16.46
C MET A 75 26.03 -40.44 16.68
N GLU A 76 25.23 -41.12 17.49
CA GLU A 76 23.87 -40.69 17.84
C GLU A 76 23.88 -39.33 18.54
N GLU A 77 24.82 -39.11 19.47
CA GLU A 77 25.00 -37.83 20.16
C GLU A 77 25.37 -36.69 19.20
N ILE A 78 26.29 -36.93 18.26
CA ILE A 78 26.67 -35.93 17.25
C ILE A 78 25.51 -35.63 16.31
N VAL A 79 24.82 -36.66 15.82
CA VAL A 79 23.65 -36.49 14.93
C VAL A 79 22.59 -35.67 15.64
N LYS A 80 22.34 -35.95 16.93
CA LYS A 80 21.42 -35.18 17.76
C LYS A 80 21.87 -33.73 17.92
N LEU A 81 23.15 -33.48 18.26
CA LEU A 81 23.68 -32.12 18.39
C LEU A 81 23.62 -31.33 17.08
N ALA A 82 23.98 -31.95 15.96
CA ALA A 82 23.89 -31.34 14.63
C ALA A 82 22.43 -31.02 14.28
N SER A 83 21.54 -31.97 14.49
CA SER A 83 20.09 -31.82 14.26
C SER A 83 19.52 -30.70 15.12
N ASP A 84 19.83 -30.65 16.42
CA ASP A 84 19.35 -29.65 17.36
C ASP A 84 19.88 -28.25 17.00
N ALA A 85 21.15 -28.15 16.61
CA ALA A 85 21.77 -26.88 16.20
C ALA A 85 21.13 -26.34 14.92
N VAL A 86 21.04 -27.15 13.87
CA VAL A 86 20.46 -26.73 12.58
C VAL A 86 18.96 -26.47 12.72
N SER A 87 18.24 -27.32 13.45
CA SER A 87 16.79 -27.15 13.69
C SER A 87 16.51 -25.87 14.45
N THR A 88 17.31 -25.53 15.46
CA THR A 88 17.20 -24.26 16.19
C THR A 88 17.38 -23.06 15.26
N MET A 89 18.41 -23.06 14.40
CA MET A 89 18.65 -21.98 13.45
C MET A 89 17.50 -21.80 12.45
N LEU A 90 17.00 -22.91 11.89
CA LEU A 90 15.86 -22.90 10.97
C LEU A 90 14.58 -22.44 11.66
N ASN A 91 14.36 -22.86 12.90
CA ASN A 91 13.18 -22.50 13.68
C ASN A 91 13.14 -20.99 13.95
N ILE A 92 14.25 -20.41 14.41
CA ILE A 92 14.39 -18.96 14.62
C ILE A 92 14.16 -18.21 13.30
N THR A 93 14.82 -18.66 12.22
CA THR A 93 14.69 -18.01 10.90
C THR A 93 13.25 -18.00 10.41
N ARG A 94 12.55 -19.14 10.52
CA ARG A 94 11.19 -19.30 9.99
C ARG A 94 10.13 -18.63 10.86
N ASN A 95 10.22 -18.78 12.17
CA ASN A 95 9.13 -18.44 13.09
C ASN A 95 9.32 -17.08 13.79
N VAL A 96 10.53 -16.52 13.78
CA VAL A 96 10.83 -15.20 14.39
C VAL A 96 11.26 -14.20 13.33
N VAL A 97 12.31 -14.51 12.56
CA VAL A 97 12.93 -13.53 11.66
C VAL A 97 12.08 -13.25 10.43
N ARG A 98 11.59 -14.28 9.73
CA ARG A 98 10.82 -14.12 8.51
C ARG A 98 9.53 -13.30 8.70
N PRO A 99 8.70 -13.53 9.74
CA PRO A 99 7.53 -12.69 9.99
C PRO A 99 7.86 -11.19 10.13
N ILE A 100 8.94 -10.85 10.86
CA ILE A 100 9.38 -9.46 11.02
C ILE A 100 9.78 -8.87 9.66
N ILE A 101 10.51 -9.61 8.83
CA ILE A 101 10.88 -9.14 7.49
C ILE A 101 9.64 -8.87 6.64
N VAL A 102 8.65 -9.79 6.65
CA VAL A 102 7.43 -9.64 5.85
C VAL A 102 6.64 -8.41 6.29
N ASP A 103 6.41 -8.27 7.59
CA ASP A 103 5.69 -7.12 8.17
C ASP A 103 6.37 -5.78 7.83
N GLN A 104 7.68 -5.68 8.03
CA GLN A 104 8.44 -4.47 7.69
C GLN A 104 8.49 -4.21 6.17
N THR A 105 8.45 -5.26 5.33
CA THR A 105 8.38 -5.11 3.87
C THR A 105 7.03 -4.52 3.46
N GLU A 106 5.92 -5.05 3.98
CA GLU A 106 4.57 -4.56 3.67
C GLU A 106 4.41 -3.09 4.09
N MET A 107 4.86 -2.73 5.30
CA MET A 107 4.83 -1.34 5.76
C MET A 107 5.68 -0.43 4.87
N LEU A 108 6.87 -0.87 4.45
CA LEU A 108 7.76 -0.08 3.60
C LEU A 108 7.17 0.11 2.20
N ASP A 109 6.56 -0.92 1.63
CA ASP A 109 5.91 -0.81 0.32
C ASP A 109 4.74 0.18 0.36
N VAL A 110 3.90 0.19 1.41
CA VAL A 110 2.84 1.20 1.59
C VAL A 110 3.42 2.61 1.66
N PHE A 111 4.49 2.82 2.43
CA PHE A 111 5.16 4.12 2.54
C PHE A 111 5.76 4.58 1.21
N LEU A 112 6.44 3.69 0.49
CA LEU A 112 7.01 3.97 -0.83
C LEU A 112 5.92 4.32 -1.83
N ASP A 113 4.80 3.63 -1.79
CA ASP A 113 3.64 3.92 -2.61
C ASP A 113 3.14 5.35 -2.35
N GLU A 114 2.95 5.75 -1.10
CA GLU A 114 2.49 7.10 -0.76
C GLU A 114 3.48 8.19 -1.22
N GLU A 115 4.77 8.01 -0.93
CA GLU A 115 5.83 8.97 -1.29
C GLU A 115 6.06 9.06 -2.80
N LEU A 116 5.92 7.95 -3.54
CA LEU A 116 6.18 7.90 -4.97
C LEU A 116 4.92 8.14 -5.83
N LYS A 117 3.71 8.04 -5.27
CA LYS A 117 2.42 8.28 -5.98
C LYS A 117 2.19 9.72 -6.41
N HIS A 118 2.93 10.69 -5.85
CA HIS A 118 2.76 12.10 -6.14
C HIS A 118 3.45 12.52 -7.46
N GLY A 119 2.99 11.93 -8.57
CA GLY A 119 3.44 12.31 -9.90
C GLY A 119 2.74 13.51 -10.50
N HIS A 120 3.31 14.03 -11.59
CA HIS A 120 2.76 15.13 -12.40
C HIS A 120 1.47 14.75 -13.15
N ARG A 121 0.67 13.84 -12.60
CA ARG A 121 -0.59 13.37 -13.17
C ARG A 121 -1.70 14.11 -12.46
N HIS A 122 -2.21 15.16 -13.11
CA HIS A 122 -3.49 15.71 -12.71
C HIS A 122 -4.56 14.65 -12.99
N GLU A 123 -5.34 14.32 -11.98
CA GLU A 123 -6.57 13.56 -12.19
C GLU A 123 -7.54 14.38 -13.05
N ILE A 124 -8.31 13.73 -13.91
CA ILE A 124 -9.36 14.40 -14.70
C ILE A 124 -10.70 14.00 -14.10
N LEU A 125 -11.43 14.98 -13.58
CA LEU A 125 -12.73 14.78 -12.94
C LEU A 125 -13.86 15.26 -13.86
N PRO A 126 -14.56 14.36 -14.57
CA PRO A 126 -15.76 14.72 -15.31
C PRO A 126 -16.93 14.95 -14.36
N VAL A 127 -17.47 16.17 -14.38
CA VAL A 127 -18.63 16.55 -13.57
C VAL A 127 -19.86 16.54 -14.46
N PHE A 128 -20.89 15.81 -14.06
CA PHE A 128 -22.22 15.79 -14.70
C PHE A 128 -23.21 16.56 -13.84
N LEU A 129 -24.23 17.15 -14.47
CA LEU A 129 -25.40 17.62 -13.71
C LEU A 129 -26.25 16.41 -13.28
N GLU A 130 -26.88 16.53 -12.13
CA GLU A 130 -27.83 15.52 -11.65
C GLU A 130 -29.03 15.43 -12.62
N ASN A 131 -29.59 14.22 -12.79
CA ASN A 131 -30.64 13.94 -13.77
C ASN A 131 -31.88 14.87 -13.63
N ALA A 132 -32.17 15.33 -12.41
CA ALA A 132 -33.23 16.29 -12.14
C ALA A 132 -33.08 17.58 -12.98
N PHE A 133 -31.87 18.07 -13.19
CA PHE A 133 -31.62 19.29 -13.98
C PHE A 133 -31.72 19.06 -15.49
N ALA A 134 -31.70 17.81 -15.94
CA ALA A 134 -31.95 17.44 -17.34
C ALA A 134 -33.44 17.14 -17.60
N ASN A 135 -34.30 17.17 -16.57
CA ASN A 135 -35.71 16.86 -16.69
C ASN A 135 -36.47 18.05 -17.31
N PRO A 136 -37.08 17.91 -18.51
CA PRO A 136 -37.77 19.02 -19.19
C PRO A 136 -38.90 19.64 -18.38
N SER A 137 -39.56 18.84 -17.52
CA SER A 137 -40.62 19.34 -16.64
C SER A 137 -40.07 20.33 -15.63
N ILE A 138 -38.92 20.06 -15.02
CA ILE A 138 -38.26 20.98 -14.07
C ILE A 138 -37.80 22.24 -14.81
N THR A 139 -37.19 22.11 -15.98
CA THR A 139 -36.76 23.26 -16.79
C THR A 139 -37.96 24.18 -17.10
N SER A 140 -39.06 23.62 -17.59
CA SER A 140 -40.28 24.39 -17.92
C SER A 140 -40.91 25.12 -16.73
N LEU A 141 -40.84 24.54 -15.52
CA LEU A 141 -41.31 25.18 -14.29
C LEU A 141 -40.46 26.39 -13.89
N THR A 142 -39.19 26.39 -14.30
CA THR A 142 -38.21 27.40 -13.90
C THR A 142 -37.95 28.47 -14.96
N ASP A 143 -38.29 28.23 -16.23
CA ASP A 143 -38.10 29.17 -17.35
C ASP A 143 -38.73 30.54 -17.10
N ARG A 144 -39.91 30.58 -16.47
CA ARG A 144 -40.60 31.83 -16.11
C ARG A 144 -39.80 32.74 -15.18
N TYR A 145 -38.76 32.22 -14.50
CA TYR A 145 -37.92 32.98 -13.58
C TYR A 145 -36.62 33.50 -14.20
N ALA A 146 -36.40 33.31 -15.51
CA ALA A 146 -35.18 33.73 -16.20
C ALA A 146 -34.76 35.18 -15.91
N GLU A 147 -35.73 36.11 -15.98
CA GLU A 147 -35.51 37.55 -15.81
C GLU A 147 -35.76 38.04 -14.37
N THR A 148 -35.82 37.13 -13.39
CA THR A 148 -36.05 37.51 -12.00
C THR A 148 -34.82 38.26 -11.45
N PRO A 149 -34.97 39.50 -10.91
CA PRO A 149 -33.85 40.22 -10.30
C PRO A 149 -33.41 39.54 -8.99
N VAL A 150 -32.13 39.74 -8.60
CA VAL A 150 -31.67 39.30 -7.27
C VAL A 150 -32.45 40.06 -6.22
N ARG A 151 -33.00 39.34 -5.24
CA ARG A 151 -33.60 39.93 -4.04
C ARG A 151 -33.16 39.13 -2.82
N ASP A 152 -32.97 39.85 -1.72
CA ASP A 152 -32.81 39.20 -0.43
C ASP A 152 -34.10 38.50 -0.05
N VAL A 153 -33.94 37.32 0.51
CA VAL A 153 -35.07 36.46 0.83
C VAL A 153 -35.44 36.64 2.29
N LEU A 154 -36.74 36.82 2.54
CA LEU A 154 -37.28 36.90 3.88
C LEU A 154 -37.15 35.54 4.58
N ARG A 155 -36.63 35.57 5.81
CA ARG A 155 -36.40 34.39 6.65
C ARG A 155 -36.87 34.69 8.06
N GLY A 156 -37.33 33.67 8.77
CA GLY A 156 -37.64 33.79 10.18
C GLY A 156 -38.59 32.73 10.69
N THR A 157 -38.51 32.45 11.98
CA THR A 157 -39.38 31.49 12.66
C THR A 157 -40.85 31.93 12.70
N ALA A 158 -41.12 33.25 12.65
CA ALA A 158 -42.47 33.79 12.54
C ALA A 158 -43.10 33.59 11.16
N LEU A 159 -42.26 33.51 10.11
CA LEU A 159 -42.69 33.30 8.73
C LEU A 159 -42.83 31.80 8.41
N PHE A 160 -41.89 30.98 8.87
CA PHE A 160 -41.81 29.56 8.50
C PHE A 160 -41.81 28.68 9.75
N PRO A 161 -42.83 27.79 9.91
CA PRO A 161 -42.97 26.97 11.10
C PRO A 161 -41.88 25.90 11.17
N GLU A 162 -41.73 25.31 12.36
CA GLU A 162 -40.87 24.13 12.54
C GLU A 162 -41.43 22.94 11.77
N ARG A 163 -40.53 22.16 11.15
CA ARG A 163 -40.89 20.94 10.42
C ARG A 163 -39.83 19.88 10.66
N ASP A 164 -40.27 18.63 10.81
CA ASP A 164 -39.36 17.49 10.90
C ASP A 164 -38.93 17.00 9.50
N GLY A 165 -37.98 16.06 9.46
CA GLY A 165 -37.46 15.53 8.20
C GLY A 165 -38.51 14.80 7.35
N ALA A 166 -39.47 14.11 7.98
CA ALA A 166 -40.51 13.37 7.27
C ALA A 166 -41.54 14.32 6.65
N GLU A 167 -41.94 15.36 7.38
CA GLU A 167 -42.80 16.43 6.87
C GLU A 167 -42.16 17.17 5.70
N LEU A 168 -40.86 17.49 5.80
CA LEU A 168 -40.13 18.14 4.71
C LEU A 168 -40.02 17.24 3.46
N LEU A 169 -39.88 15.93 3.64
CA LEU A 169 -39.89 14.96 2.54
C LEU A 169 -41.24 14.90 1.82
N GLU A 170 -42.35 15.07 2.54
CA GLU A 170 -43.67 15.17 1.90
C GLU A 170 -43.84 16.51 1.16
N LEU A 171 -43.32 17.62 1.72
CA LEU A 171 -43.44 18.95 1.12
C LEU A 171 -42.72 19.09 -0.23
N ILE A 172 -41.62 18.35 -0.44
CA ILE A 172 -40.87 18.39 -1.70
C ILE A 172 -41.49 17.51 -2.80
N LYS A 173 -42.44 16.63 -2.47
CA LYS A 173 -43.10 15.79 -3.47
C LYS A 173 -44.00 16.63 -4.37
N THR A 174 -43.92 16.32 -5.65
CA THR A 174 -44.67 16.98 -6.71
C THR A 174 -45.91 16.20 -7.13
N GLY A 175 -45.98 14.91 -6.78
CA GLY A 175 -47.01 13.98 -7.25
C GLY A 175 -46.72 13.44 -8.66
N ILE A 176 -45.61 13.84 -9.28
CA ILE A 176 -45.14 13.33 -10.57
C ILE A 176 -44.02 12.33 -10.29
N SER A 177 -44.30 11.04 -10.48
CA SER A 177 -43.39 9.95 -10.10
C SER A 177 -41.96 10.10 -10.63
N ARG A 178 -41.79 10.69 -11.82
CA ARG A 178 -40.47 10.94 -12.41
C ARG A 178 -39.68 12.03 -11.68
N ILE A 179 -40.32 13.15 -11.35
CA ILE A 179 -39.66 14.25 -10.64
C ILE A 179 -39.36 13.81 -9.20
N ASP A 180 -40.29 13.11 -8.58
CA ASP A 180 -40.12 12.62 -7.20
C ASP A 180 -38.97 11.59 -7.11
N ALA A 181 -38.80 10.74 -8.12
CA ALA A 181 -37.64 9.83 -8.21
C ALA A 181 -36.31 10.57 -8.41
N ASP A 182 -36.28 11.61 -9.25
CA ASP A 182 -35.09 12.43 -9.48
C ASP A 182 -34.68 13.18 -8.20
N ILE A 183 -35.65 13.70 -7.43
CA ILE A 183 -35.41 14.36 -6.14
C ILE A 183 -34.94 13.36 -5.08
N ALA A 184 -35.55 12.18 -5.01
CA ALA A 184 -35.13 11.13 -4.08
C ALA A 184 -33.66 10.74 -4.32
N THR A 185 -33.27 10.57 -5.59
CA THR A 185 -31.88 10.28 -5.97
C THR A 185 -30.91 11.38 -5.51
N ILE A 186 -31.32 12.65 -5.54
CA ILE A 186 -30.50 13.76 -5.02
C ILE A 186 -30.32 13.64 -3.50
N LEU A 187 -31.35 13.22 -2.78
CA LEU A 187 -31.34 13.12 -1.33
C LEU A 187 -30.59 11.90 -0.80
N ASP A 188 -30.63 10.77 -1.51
CA ASP A 188 -29.94 9.53 -1.13
C ASP A 188 -28.42 9.73 -0.97
N ASP A 189 -27.85 10.65 -1.75
CA ASP A 189 -26.42 10.97 -1.72
C ASP A 189 -26.05 12.05 -0.69
N LEU A 190 -27.01 12.56 0.09
CA LEU A 190 -26.81 13.64 1.07
C LEU A 190 -26.95 13.13 2.52
N PRO A 191 -26.31 13.81 3.49
CA PRO A 191 -26.46 13.44 4.90
C PRO A 191 -27.93 13.46 5.35
N PRO A 192 -28.37 12.55 6.24
CA PRO A 192 -29.77 12.48 6.67
C PRO A 192 -30.31 13.79 7.28
N GLU A 193 -29.45 14.56 7.94
CA GLU A 193 -29.82 15.85 8.56
C GLU A 193 -29.85 17.02 7.56
N PHE A 194 -29.40 16.80 6.31
CA PHE A 194 -29.24 17.87 5.32
C PHE A 194 -30.54 18.63 5.06
N LEU A 195 -31.65 17.91 4.88
CA LEU A 195 -32.94 18.52 4.54
C LEU A 195 -33.44 19.48 5.63
N VAL A 196 -33.37 19.04 6.90
CA VAL A 196 -33.77 19.84 8.06
C VAL A 196 -32.84 21.04 8.24
N ASN A 197 -31.51 20.82 8.15
CA ASN A 197 -30.52 21.89 8.28
C ASN A 197 -30.66 22.93 7.17
N HIS A 198 -30.88 22.50 5.92
CA HIS A 198 -31.10 23.38 4.77
C HIS A 198 -32.39 24.18 4.91
N TYR A 199 -33.48 23.55 5.36
CA TYR A 199 -34.75 24.24 5.63
C TYR A 199 -34.59 25.31 6.70
N ASN A 200 -34.02 24.94 7.85
CA ASN A 200 -33.78 25.84 8.96
C ASN A 200 -32.90 27.03 8.57
N HIS A 201 -31.86 26.80 7.75
CA HIS A 201 -31.00 27.86 7.27
C HIS A 201 -31.68 28.78 6.25
N THR A 202 -32.35 28.19 5.25
CA THR A 202 -32.86 28.93 4.09
C THR A 202 -34.17 29.64 4.37
N PHE A 203 -35.04 29.04 5.19
CA PHE A 203 -36.38 29.57 5.50
C PHE A 203 -36.44 30.17 6.91
N ARG A 204 -35.94 29.49 7.94
CA ARG A 204 -36.05 29.97 9.34
C ARG A 204 -34.93 30.91 9.78
N GLY A 205 -33.86 31.03 8.98
CA GLY A 205 -32.75 31.96 9.23
C GLY A 205 -31.74 31.46 10.26
N PHE A 206 -31.73 30.16 10.58
CA PHE A 206 -30.71 29.59 11.47
C PHE A 206 -29.33 29.61 10.80
N PRO A 207 -28.25 29.70 11.61
CA PRO A 207 -26.89 29.68 11.06
C PRO A 207 -26.66 28.37 10.29
N LYS A 208 -25.97 28.47 9.14
CA LYS A 208 -25.57 27.29 8.39
C LYS A 208 -24.58 26.50 9.26
N PRO A 209 -24.75 25.18 9.46
CA PRO A 209 -23.74 24.40 10.16
C PRO A 209 -22.40 24.50 9.41
N PRO A 210 -21.26 24.49 10.14
CA PRO A 210 -19.95 24.56 9.51
C PRO A 210 -19.71 23.30 8.67
N GLU A 211 -19.72 23.45 7.35
CA GLU A 211 -19.31 22.43 6.39
C GLU A 211 -17.77 22.43 6.32
N SER A 212 -17.12 21.74 7.26
CA SER A 212 -15.66 21.61 7.26
C SER A 212 -15.22 20.42 6.41
N GLY A 213 -14.17 20.61 5.60
CA GLY A 213 -13.49 19.53 4.89
C GLY A 213 -14.12 19.08 3.57
N LEU A 214 -15.19 19.72 3.08
CA LEU A 214 -15.73 19.42 1.74
C LEU A 214 -14.88 20.09 0.65
N ASP A 215 -14.69 19.38 -0.46
CA ASP A 215 -14.11 19.97 -1.66
C ASP A 215 -15.13 20.89 -2.39
N GLU A 216 -14.63 21.69 -3.33
CA GLU A 216 -15.44 22.67 -4.07
C GLU A 216 -16.59 22.02 -4.86
N GLN A 217 -16.42 20.79 -5.35
CA GLN A 217 -17.44 20.11 -6.14
C GLN A 217 -18.55 19.53 -5.27
N ALA A 218 -18.20 18.96 -4.11
CA ALA A 218 -19.16 18.56 -3.09
C ALA A 218 -19.99 19.76 -2.62
N GLN A 219 -19.35 20.92 -2.42
CA GLN A 219 -20.04 22.16 -2.07
C GLN A 219 -21.02 22.60 -3.15
N GLN A 220 -20.57 22.65 -4.41
CA GLN A 220 -21.44 23.02 -5.53
C GLN A 220 -22.62 22.07 -5.70
N ARG A 221 -22.41 20.76 -5.45
CA ARG A 221 -23.47 19.75 -5.47
C ARG A 221 -24.53 20.01 -4.40
N ILE A 222 -24.10 20.29 -3.17
CA ILE A 222 -24.98 20.69 -2.06
C ILE A 222 -25.77 21.95 -2.42
N ASP A 223 -25.12 22.95 -3.01
CA ASP A 223 -25.77 24.21 -3.38
C ASP A 223 -26.83 24.02 -4.48
N ARG A 224 -26.58 23.11 -5.45
CA ARG A 224 -27.54 22.73 -6.49
C ARG A 224 -28.75 22.01 -5.89
N ALA A 225 -28.51 20.99 -5.06
CA ALA A 225 -29.57 20.26 -4.37
C ALA A 225 -30.43 21.19 -3.51
N GLY A 226 -29.80 22.09 -2.75
CA GLY A 226 -30.46 23.09 -1.94
C GLY A 226 -31.37 24.02 -2.74
N ALA A 227 -30.95 24.45 -3.95
CA ALA A 227 -31.80 25.25 -4.83
C ALA A 227 -33.07 24.50 -5.26
N MET A 228 -32.96 23.21 -5.57
CA MET A 228 -34.08 22.34 -5.96
C MET A 228 -35.07 22.17 -4.80
N ILE A 229 -34.57 21.82 -3.63
CA ILE A 229 -35.37 21.60 -2.42
C ILE A 229 -36.10 22.89 -2.02
N SER A 230 -35.40 24.03 -2.00
CA SER A 230 -36.00 25.33 -1.70
C SER A 230 -37.12 25.69 -2.66
N PHE A 231 -36.97 25.36 -3.95
CA PHE A 231 -38.00 25.63 -4.94
C PHE A 231 -39.28 24.84 -4.67
N PHE A 232 -39.17 23.53 -4.41
CA PHE A 232 -40.35 22.69 -4.17
C PHE A 232 -41.04 22.99 -2.83
N ILE A 233 -40.28 23.23 -1.76
CA ILE A 233 -40.85 23.67 -0.47
C ILE A 233 -41.61 24.99 -0.67
N ALA A 234 -40.99 25.98 -1.32
CA ALA A 234 -41.63 27.28 -1.55
C ALA A 234 -42.85 27.16 -2.47
N LYS A 235 -42.79 26.31 -3.50
CA LYS A 235 -43.94 26.02 -4.37
C LYS A 235 -45.11 25.42 -3.57
N ARG A 236 -44.84 24.48 -2.67
CA ARG A 236 -45.88 23.89 -1.82
C ARG A 236 -46.49 24.90 -0.87
N PHE A 237 -45.68 25.74 -0.22
CA PHE A 237 -46.18 26.84 0.61
C PHE A 237 -46.92 27.92 -0.17
N HIS A 238 -46.68 28.03 -1.47
CA HIS A 238 -47.41 28.95 -2.33
C HIS A 238 -48.81 28.44 -2.67
N GLU A 239 -48.98 27.11 -2.71
CA GLU A 239 -50.26 26.43 -2.95
C GLU A 239 -51.07 26.29 -1.65
N GLU A 240 -50.39 26.07 -0.52
CA GLU A 240 -50.99 25.77 0.78
C GLU A 240 -50.23 26.48 1.92
N THR A 241 -50.89 27.42 2.60
CA THR A 241 -50.32 28.08 3.78
C THR A 241 -50.27 27.09 4.95
N PRO A 242 -49.09 26.85 5.54
CA PRO A 242 -48.97 25.91 6.65
C PRO A 242 -49.57 26.48 7.95
N GLU A 243 -49.98 25.58 8.84
CA GLU A 243 -50.33 25.95 10.22
C GLU A 243 -49.09 26.45 10.98
N GLY A 244 -49.28 27.43 11.89
CA GLY A 244 -48.19 27.98 12.72
C GLY A 244 -47.47 29.21 12.15
N VAL A 245 -48.00 29.83 11.10
CA VAL A 245 -47.51 31.12 10.60
C VAL A 245 -48.03 32.26 11.50
N GLU A 246 -47.12 33.09 12.02
CA GLU A 246 -47.45 34.18 12.98
C GLU A 246 -47.66 35.53 12.29
N VAL A 247 -47.39 35.62 10.99
CA VAL A 247 -47.54 36.85 10.19
C VAL A 247 -48.88 36.89 9.43
N SER A 248 -49.16 38.05 8.81
CA SER A 248 -50.33 38.17 7.92
C SER A 248 -50.22 37.27 6.69
N ALA A 249 -51.35 36.81 6.16
CA ALA A 249 -51.38 35.99 4.94
C ALA A 249 -50.74 36.69 3.73
N ALA A 250 -50.85 38.02 3.64
CA ALA A 250 -50.23 38.80 2.58
C ALA A 250 -48.70 38.82 2.70
N GLU A 251 -48.18 39.01 3.91
CA GLU A 251 -46.74 39.00 4.19
C GLU A 251 -46.13 37.61 3.95
N PHE A 252 -46.83 36.55 4.37
CA PHE A 252 -46.41 35.18 4.10
C PHE A 252 -46.38 34.88 2.60
N ALA A 253 -47.45 35.23 1.86
CA ALA A 253 -47.53 35.02 0.43
C ALA A 253 -46.41 35.75 -0.33
N GLU A 254 -46.07 36.98 0.08
CA GLU A 254 -44.95 37.73 -0.47
C GLU A 254 -43.60 37.04 -0.19
N ALA A 255 -43.35 36.64 1.06
CA ALA A 255 -42.12 35.95 1.45
C ALA A 255 -41.91 34.64 0.67
N VAL A 256 -42.97 33.85 0.52
CA VAL A 256 -42.97 32.59 -0.24
C VAL A 256 -42.75 32.85 -1.73
N ALA A 257 -43.40 33.86 -2.31
CA ALA A 257 -43.20 34.22 -3.72
C ALA A 257 -41.76 34.65 -4.01
N ILE A 258 -41.13 35.40 -3.09
CA ILE A 258 -39.72 35.77 -3.18
C ILE A 258 -38.83 34.53 -3.07
N GLN A 259 -39.03 33.65 -2.09
CA GLN A 259 -38.31 32.37 -1.96
C GLN A 259 -38.40 31.53 -3.23
N MET A 260 -39.61 31.30 -3.72
CA MET A 260 -39.88 30.50 -4.92
C MET A 260 -39.20 31.10 -6.16
N SER A 261 -39.29 32.42 -6.35
CA SER A 261 -38.69 33.09 -7.50
C SER A 261 -37.15 33.09 -7.46
N GLN A 262 -36.53 33.27 -6.29
CA GLN A 262 -35.07 33.20 -6.16
C GLN A 262 -34.55 31.77 -6.34
N ALA A 263 -35.25 30.76 -5.79
CA ALA A 263 -34.88 29.36 -5.98
C ALA A 263 -35.04 28.93 -7.44
N GLY A 264 -36.16 29.26 -8.07
CA GLY A 264 -36.43 28.97 -9.49
C GLY A 264 -35.40 29.63 -10.41
N ARG A 265 -35.05 30.89 -10.15
CA ARG A 265 -33.97 31.61 -10.84
C ARG A 265 -32.61 30.92 -10.70
N ARG A 266 -32.27 30.40 -9.51
CA ARG A 266 -31.01 29.65 -9.31
C ARG A 266 -30.98 28.38 -10.15
N ILE A 267 -32.06 27.60 -10.15
CA ILE A 267 -32.19 26.39 -10.97
C ILE A 267 -32.06 26.72 -12.45
N TYR A 268 -32.82 27.72 -12.95
CA TYR A 268 -32.75 28.16 -14.34
C TYR A 268 -31.33 28.55 -14.75
N ARG A 269 -30.60 29.28 -13.90
CA ARG A 269 -29.21 29.67 -14.15
C ARG A 269 -28.26 28.47 -14.24
N ILE A 270 -28.42 27.47 -13.37
CA ILE A 270 -27.61 26.25 -13.39
C ILE A 270 -27.80 25.52 -14.74
N VAL A 271 -29.06 25.33 -15.15
CA VAL A 271 -29.39 24.66 -16.43
C VAL A 271 -28.89 25.47 -17.62
N SER A 272 -29.22 26.76 -17.68
CA SER A 272 -28.82 27.66 -18.77
C SER A 272 -27.30 27.77 -18.91
N GLN A 273 -26.57 27.86 -17.79
CA GLN A 273 -25.11 27.91 -17.79
C GLN A 273 -24.53 26.61 -18.33
N ARG A 274 -25.10 25.46 -17.95
CA ARG A 274 -24.64 24.17 -18.47
C ARG A 274 -24.91 24.00 -19.95
N GLU A 275 -26.10 24.36 -20.42
CA GLU A 275 -26.43 24.35 -21.85
C GLU A 275 -25.51 25.27 -22.65
N ALA A 276 -25.18 26.45 -22.12
CA ALA A 276 -24.21 27.35 -22.73
C ALA A 276 -22.83 26.71 -22.82
N PHE A 277 -22.37 25.99 -21.80
CA PHE A 277 -21.09 25.28 -21.84
C PHE A 277 -21.07 24.18 -22.90
N ILE A 278 -22.15 23.40 -23.02
CA ILE A 278 -22.27 22.36 -24.04
C ILE A 278 -22.29 22.99 -25.45
N ARG A 279 -23.09 24.04 -25.65
CA ARG A 279 -23.22 24.75 -26.93
C ARG A 279 -21.91 25.39 -27.38
N GLN A 280 -21.17 25.97 -26.44
CA GLN A 280 -19.88 26.61 -26.70
C GLN A 280 -18.71 25.61 -26.76
N GLN A 281 -18.98 24.29 -26.60
CA GLN A 281 -17.94 23.26 -26.51
C GLN A 281 -16.88 23.58 -25.44
N ARG A 282 -17.32 24.17 -24.33
CA ARG A 282 -16.46 24.46 -23.19
C ARG A 282 -16.18 23.16 -22.44
N LEU A 283 -14.95 22.68 -22.56
CA LEU A 283 -14.52 21.45 -21.90
C LEU A 283 -14.15 21.67 -20.43
N ILE A 284 -13.46 22.78 -20.11
CA ILE A 284 -12.88 23.03 -18.78
C ILE A 284 -13.83 23.83 -17.89
N LEU A 285 -14.12 23.28 -16.70
CA LEU A 285 -14.75 24.02 -15.59
C LEU A 285 -13.69 24.70 -14.73
N SER A 286 -12.67 23.95 -14.33
CA SER A 286 -11.54 24.43 -13.54
C SER A 286 -10.28 23.66 -13.91
N MET A 287 -9.16 24.38 -14.06
CA MET A 287 -7.87 23.77 -14.38
C MET A 287 -6.81 24.30 -13.40
N PRO A 288 -6.10 23.40 -12.70
CA PRO A 288 -5.06 23.79 -11.75
C PRO A 288 -3.84 24.39 -12.46
N THR A 289 -2.91 24.95 -11.70
CA THR A 289 -1.58 25.26 -12.25
C THR A 289 -0.78 23.97 -12.44
N ALA A 290 0.15 23.96 -13.39
CA ALA A 290 1.09 22.84 -13.58
C ALA A 290 1.84 22.41 -12.30
N SER A 291 2.02 23.33 -11.35
CA SER A 291 2.64 23.05 -10.04
C SER A 291 1.70 22.39 -9.01
N GLN A 292 0.38 22.47 -9.21
CA GLN A 292 -0.64 21.97 -8.28
C GLN A 292 -1.10 20.57 -8.70
N THR A 293 -0.18 19.61 -8.71
CA THR A 293 -0.44 18.22 -9.15
C THR A 293 -1.51 17.50 -8.34
N ASN A 294 -1.71 17.91 -7.08
CA ASN A 294 -2.70 17.32 -6.17
C ASN A 294 -4.14 17.83 -6.42
N ARG A 295 -4.35 18.72 -7.39
CA ARG A 295 -5.68 19.21 -7.77
C ARG A 295 -6.08 18.60 -9.12
N PRO A 296 -7.33 18.14 -9.25
CA PRO A 296 -7.82 17.59 -10.51
C PRO A 296 -8.11 18.68 -11.54
N ILE A 297 -8.04 18.32 -12.82
CA ILE A 297 -8.64 19.07 -13.92
C ILE A 297 -10.13 18.73 -13.95
N ILE A 298 -10.98 19.72 -13.69
CA ILE A 298 -12.43 19.54 -13.64
C ILE A 298 -13.02 19.87 -15.01
N VAL A 299 -13.72 18.90 -15.61
CA VAL A 299 -14.27 19.00 -16.96
C VAL A 299 -15.79 18.86 -17.00
N VAL A 300 -16.40 19.46 -18.02
CA VAL A 300 -17.82 19.27 -18.36
C VAL A 300 -18.00 17.86 -18.90
N GLY A 301 -18.67 17.00 -18.13
CA GLY A 301 -18.80 15.57 -18.44
C GLY A 301 -19.37 15.24 -19.82
N GLU A 302 -20.39 15.95 -20.30
CA GLU A 302 -20.98 15.65 -21.62
C GLU A 302 -20.02 16.02 -22.76
N VAL A 303 -19.37 17.19 -22.65
CA VAL A 303 -18.38 17.66 -23.65
C VAL A 303 -17.14 16.76 -23.62
N TYR A 304 -16.70 16.32 -22.44
CA TYR A 304 -15.58 15.40 -22.30
C TYR A 304 -15.87 14.02 -22.88
N ASN A 305 -17.06 13.46 -22.63
CA ASN A 305 -17.48 12.20 -23.22
C ASN A 305 -17.54 12.28 -24.75
N GLN A 306 -18.02 13.41 -25.30
CA GLN A 306 -18.03 13.64 -26.74
C GLN A 306 -16.60 13.74 -27.30
N TYR A 307 -15.73 14.52 -26.65
CA TYR A 307 -14.31 14.63 -26.99
C TYR A 307 -13.62 13.27 -27.05
N LEU A 308 -13.84 12.40 -26.05
CA LEU A 308 -13.27 11.04 -26.04
C LEU A 308 -13.82 10.18 -27.19
N LYS A 309 -15.12 10.26 -27.48
CA LYS A 309 -15.74 9.53 -28.62
C LYS A 309 -15.19 9.96 -29.97
N GLU A 310 -14.80 11.23 -30.10
CA GLU A 310 -14.20 11.79 -31.31
C GLU A 310 -12.69 11.48 -31.44
N GLY A 311 -12.13 10.66 -30.54
CA GLY A 311 -10.73 10.25 -30.56
C GLY A 311 -9.79 11.13 -29.72
N GLY A 312 -10.35 12.06 -28.95
CA GLY A 312 -9.63 12.85 -27.98
C GLY A 312 -8.97 12.00 -26.90
N LYS A 313 -7.82 12.44 -26.42
CA LYS A 313 -7.03 11.72 -25.40
C LYS A 313 -6.94 12.48 -24.08
N PRO A 314 -7.07 11.81 -22.92
CA PRO A 314 -6.82 12.40 -21.60
C PRO A 314 -5.43 13.03 -21.47
N GLU A 315 -4.42 12.42 -22.07
CA GLU A 315 -3.02 12.85 -22.03
C GLU A 315 -2.83 14.24 -22.65
N TRP A 316 -3.63 14.60 -23.66
CA TRP A 316 -3.57 15.92 -24.28
C TRP A 316 -4.08 17.00 -23.32
N LEU A 317 -5.11 16.67 -22.53
CA LEU A 317 -5.63 17.59 -21.51
C LEU A 317 -4.62 17.83 -20.39
N MET A 318 -3.98 16.76 -19.94
CA MET A 318 -2.90 16.84 -18.95
C MET A 318 -1.70 17.61 -19.52
N GLY A 319 -1.33 17.34 -20.77
CA GLY A 319 -0.28 18.06 -21.49
C GLY A 319 -0.57 19.55 -21.62
N ALA A 320 -1.81 19.94 -21.91
CA ALA A 320 -2.24 21.34 -21.97
C ALA A 320 -2.13 22.04 -20.61
N CYS A 321 -2.57 21.37 -19.53
CA CYS A 321 -2.40 21.89 -18.17
C CYS A 321 -0.92 22.12 -17.82
N LEU A 322 -0.04 21.20 -18.21
CA LEU A 322 1.41 21.30 -18.01
C LEU A 322 2.07 22.38 -18.88
N ALA A 323 1.53 22.62 -20.08
CA ALA A 323 1.96 23.71 -20.96
C ALA A 323 1.52 25.10 -20.45
N GLY A 324 0.66 25.16 -19.44
CA GLY A 324 0.15 26.40 -18.86
C GLY A 324 -1.13 26.93 -19.50
N GLU A 325 -1.74 26.14 -20.40
CA GLU A 325 -3.05 26.46 -20.96
C GLU A 325 -4.12 26.42 -19.85
N ARG A 326 -5.08 27.33 -19.92
CA ARG A 326 -6.09 27.51 -18.86
C ARG A 326 -7.49 27.06 -19.24
N ALA A 327 -7.83 27.17 -20.51
CA ALA A 327 -9.17 26.84 -21.00
C ALA A 327 -9.11 26.22 -22.42
N PRO A 328 -8.35 25.12 -22.62
CA PRO A 328 -8.35 24.44 -23.90
C PRO A 328 -9.76 23.95 -24.27
N THR A 329 -10.14 24.18 -25.52
CA THR A 329 -11.33 23.60 -26.14
C THR A 329 -10.98 22.28 -26.82
N PRO A 330 -11.95 21.41 -27.15
CA PRO A 330 -11.69 20.20 -27.95
C PRO A 330 -10.94 20.52 -29.26
N ASN A 331 -11.27 21.62 -29.92
CA ASN A 331 -10.62 22.05 -31.16
C ASN A 331 -9.15 22.42 -30.95
N THR A 332 -8.81 23.15 -29.89
CA THR A 332 -7.42 23.51 -29.59
C THR A 332 -6.60 22.28 -29.21
N LEU A 333 -7.18 21.35 -28.44
CA LEU A 333 -6.53 20.08 -28.08
C LEU A 333 -6.22 19.22 -29.30
N ASN A 334 -7.13 19.17 -30.26
CA ASN A 334 -6.94 18.41 -31.49
C ASN A 334 -5.92 19.07 -32.41
N ALA A 335 -5.99 20.40 -32.58
CA ALA A 335 -5.08 21.17 -33.44
C ALA A 335 -3.63 21.11 -32.96
N GLU A 336 -3.40 21.12 -31.63
CA GLU A 336 -2.07 21.10 -31.02
C GLU A 336 -1.75 19.77 -30.32
N SER A 337 -2.44 18.70 -30.71
CA SER A 337 -2.36 17.37 -30.09
C SER A 337 -0.93 16.84 -29.94
N GLU A 338 -0.09 16.99 -30.97
CA GLU A 338 1.32 16.58 -30.91
C GLU A 338 2.12 17.34 -29.85
N MET A 339 1.88 18.64 -29.69
CA MET A 339 2.58 19.46 -28.71
C MET A 339 2.20 19.02 -27.28
N PHE A 340 0.91 18.84 -27.02
CA PHE A 340 0.43 18.41 -25.71
C PHE A 340 0.88 16.98 -25.38
N GLN A 341 0.82 16.07 -26.35
CA GLN A 341 1.35 14.71 -26.20
C GLN A 341 2.83 14.72 -25.81
N ARG A 342 3.68 15.47 -26.54
CA ARG A 342 5.12 15.57 -26.23
C ARG A 342 5.38 16.19 -24.86
N THR A 343 4.58 17.18 -24.47
CA THR A 343 4.68 17.84 -23.15
C THR A 343 4.37 16.85 -22.04
N TYR A 344 3.30 16.08 -22.19
CA TYR A 344 2.92 15.03 -21.25
C TYR A 344 4.02 13.94 -21.15
N GLU A 345 4.48 13.40 -22.29
CA GLU A 345 5.53 12.36 -22.31
C GLU A 345 6.86 12.84 -21.72
N ARG A 346 7.20 14.12 -21.89
CA ARG A 346 8.38 14.73 -21.26
C ARG A 346 8.22 14.78 -19.75
N ALA A 347 7.06 15.22 -19.26
CA ALA A 347 6.76 15.27 -17.84
C ALA A 347 6.73 13.87 -17.22
N GLU A 348 6.17 12.87 -17.91
CA GLU A 348 6.12 11.49 -17.45
C GLU A 348 7.52 10.87 -17.36
N ARG A 349 8.39 11.11 -18.35
CA ARG A 349 9.80 10.68 -18.31
C ARG A 349 10.57 11.34 -17.17
N LEU A 350 10.39 12.64 -16.98
CA LEU A 350 10.99 13.37 -15.87
C LEU A 350 10.51 12.81 -14.53
N HIS A 351 9.20 12.55 -14.41
CA HIS A 351 8.61 11.97 -13.21
C HIS A 351 9.16 10.57 -12.91
N LYS A 352 9.23 9.67 -13.90
CA LYS A 352 9.85 8.35 -13.75
C LYS A 352 11.31 8.46 -13.29
N SER A 353 12.07 9.39 -13.87
CA SER A 353 13.46 9.66 -13.46
C SER A 353 13.55 10.18 -12.02
N GLN A 354 12.66 11.11 -11.63
CA GLN A 354 12.61 11.66 -10.28
C GLN A 354 12.19 10.60 -9.26
N ASN A 355 11.18 9.79 -9.57
CA ASN A 355 10.75 8.69 -8.72
C ASN A 355 11.87 7.67 -8.53
N ASN A 356 12.60 7.32 -9.60
CA ASN A 356 13.75 6.44 -9.48
C ASN A 356 14.86 7.04 -8.60
N ALA A 357 15.14 8.35 -8.73
CA ALA A 357 16.11 9.05 -7.89
C ALA A 357 15.65 9.14 -6.42
N LYS A 358 14.36 9.43 -6.18
CA LYS A 358 13.76 9.53 -4.85
C LYS A 358 13.60 8.18 -4.18
N ARG A 359 13.42 7.10 -4.94
CA ARG A 359 13.19 5.74 -4.42
C ARG A 359 14.26 5.34 -3.41
N VAL A 360 15.53 5.61 -3.70
CA VAL A 360 16.64 5.31 -2.79
C VAL A 360 16.48 6.07 -1.46
N SER A 361 16.29 7.39 -1.52
CA SER A 361 16.10 8.20 -0.31
C SER A 361 14.82 7.83 0.46
N ALA A 362 13.75 7.48 -0.24
CA ALA A 362 12.48 7.08 0.34
C ALA A 362 12.59 5.72 1.03
N MET A 363 13.29 4.75 0.43
CA MET A 363 13.57 3.45 1.05
C MET A 363 14.34 3.60 2.35
N VAL A 364 15.43 4.39 2.35
CA VAL A 364 16.25 4.62 3.56
C VAL A 364 15.45 5.36 4.63
N SER A 365 14.74 6.43 4.26
CA SER A 365 13.94 7.24 5.20
C SER A 365 12.77 6.44 5.80
N GLY A 366 12.02 5.74 4.95
CA GLY A 366 10.90 4.89 5.37
C GLY A 366 11.35 3.77 6.28
N MET A 367 12.42 3.05 5.91
CA MET A 367 13.00 1.99 6.73
C MET A 367 13.51 2.53 8.08
N ARG A 368 14.17 3.69 8.09
CA ARG A 368 14.60 4.33 9.35
C ARG A 368 13.42 4.61 10.26
N LYS A 369 12.36 5.22 9.74
CA LYS A 369 11.16 5.55 10.52
C LYS A 369 10.52 4.28 11.10
N GLN A 370 10.36 3.24 10.29
CA GLN A 370 9.74 1.97 10.68
C GLN A 370 10.57 1.21 11.71
N LEU A 371 11.87 1.07 11.50
CA LEU A 371 12.77 0.41 12.44
C LEU A 371 12.80 1.09 13.80
N LEU A 372 12.91 2.42 13.83
CA LEU A 372 12.97 3.15 15.09
C LEU A 372 11.64 3.07 15.85
N ALA A 373 10.51 3.06 15.15
CA ALA A 373 9.20 2.81 15.73
C ALA A 373 9.11 1.38 16.31
N TYR A 374 9.55 0.39 15.54
CA TYR A 374 9.57 -1.01 15.97
C TYR A 374 10.46 -1.20 17.21
N ILE A 375 11.71 -0.72 17.20
CA ILE A 375 12.63 -0.78 18.37
C ILE A 375 12.00 -0.16 19.62
N SER A 376 11.22 0.91 19.45
CA SER A 376 10.57 1.59 20.57
C SER A 376 9.37 0.81 21.11
N ALA A 377 8.65 0.10 20.24
CA ALA A 377 7.45 -0.67 20.57
C ALA A 377 7.74 -2.07 21.12
N VAL A 378 8.87 -2.69 20.76
CA VAL A 378 9.23 -4.03 21.25
C VAL A 378 9.47 -4.00 22.77
N ASP A 379 8.96 -5.04 23.44
CA ASP A 379 9.13 -5.26 24.87
C ASP A 379 10.59 -5.59 25.19
N GLU A 380 11.16 -4.87 26.15
CA GLU A 380 12.54 -5.08 26.65
C GLU A 380 12.73 -6.45 27.30
N SER A 381 11.64 -7.09 27.71
CA SER A 381 11.68 -8.44 28.26
C SER A 381 11.82 -9.54 27.19
N ASP A 382 11.55 -9.24 25.91
CA ASP A 382 11.61 -10.20 24.82
C ASP A 382 13.05 -10.41 24.31
N LYS A 383 13.75 -11.35 24.96
CA LYS A 383 15.11 -11.75 24.61
C LYS A 383 15.23 -12.50 23.29
N SER A 384 14.11 -12.87 22.64
CA SER A 384 14.17 -13.51 21.33
C SER A 384 14.46 -12.52 20.20
N ILE A 385 14.21 -11.22 20.44
CA ILE A 385 14.39 -10.13 19.48
C ILE A 385 15.38 -9.08 20.02
N ILE A 386 15.28 -8.72 21.31
CA ILE A 386 16.14 -7.72 21.95
C ILE A 386 17.33 -8.41 22.60
N ILE A 387 18.45 -8.40 21.89
CA ILE A 387 19.74 -8.94 22.38
C ILE A 387 20.56 -7.86 23.11
N ASP A 388 20.34 -6.60 22.75
CA ASP A 388 21.06 -5.42 23.26
C ASP A 388 20.08 -4.34 23.70
N THR A 389 20.55 -3.34 24.45
CA THR A 389 19.69 -2.22 24.83
C THR A 389 19.14 -1.48 23.61
N LYS A 390 17.98 -0.84 23.75
CA LYS A 390 17.33 -0.09 22.67
C LYS A 390 18.24 0.98 22.08
N GLU A 391 19.11 1.61 22.87
CA GLU A 391 20.10 2.60 22.41
C GLU A 391 21.12 1.98 21.46
N VAL A 392 21.62 0.78 21.78
CA VAL A 392 22.56 0.04 20.94
C VAL A 392 21.89 -0.38 19.64
N LEU A 393 20.65 -0.86 19.69
CA LEU A 393 19.87 -1.22 18.50
C LEU A 393 19.61 -0.01 17.60
N ARG A 394 19.26 1.15 18.16
CA ARG A 394 19.06 2.40 17.39
C ARG A 394 20.35 2.84 16.71
N LYS A 395 21.49 2.78 17.42
CA LYS A 395 22.80 3.10 16.83
C LYS A 395 23.13 2.15 15.68
N ARG A 396 23.01 0.84 15.91
CA ARG A 396 23.24 -0.20 14.89
C ARG A 396 22.32 -0.02 13.68
N ALA A 397 21.05 0.31 13.91
CA ALA A 397 20.09 0.57 12.82
C ALA A 397 20.58 1.72 11.93
N ASN A 398 21.06 2.82 12.51
CA ASN A 398 21.60 3.93 11.73
C ASN A 398 22.86 3.52 10.95
N ASP A 399 23.81 2.83 11.60
CA ASP A 399 25.05 2.38 10.96
C ASP A 399 24.77 1.41 9.78
N VAL A 400 23.80 0.51 9.94
CA VAL A 400 23.37 -0.42 8.89
C VAL A 400 22.68 0.31 7.74
N LEU A 401 21.77 1.26 8.03
CA LEU A 401 21.07 2.02 7.00
C LEU A 401 22.02 2.91 6.18
N GLU A 402 23.12 3.38 6.77
CA GLU A 402 24.15 4.15 6.07
C GLU A 402 25.06 3.28 5.19
N SER A 403 25.30 2.03 5.60
CA SER A 403 26.23 1.11 4.91
C SER A 403 25.56 0.24 3.84
N VAL A 404 24.26 -0.04 3.95
CA VAL A 404 23.53 -0.86 2.97
C VAL A 404 23.19 -0.02 1.74
N ALA A 405 23.96 -0.23 0.67
CA ALA A 405 23.69 0.39 -0.63
C ALA A 405 22.35 -0.10 -1.22
N VAL A 406 21.52 0.86 -1.63
CA VAL A 406 20.30 0.61 -2.41
C VAL A 406 20.63 0.86 -3.87
N HIS A 407 20.47 -0.16 -4.72
CA HIS A 407 20.62 -0.04 -6.17
C HIS A 407 19.29 -0.32 -6.88
N ALA A 408 19.19 0.06 -8.15
CA ALA A 408 17.93 0.05 -8.92
C ALA A 408 17.20 -1.31 -8.94
N ASN A 409 17.94 -2.42 -8.93
CA ASN A 409 17.37 -3.78 -9.00
C ASN A 409 17.13 -4.43 -7.63
N LEU A 410 17.34 -3.71 -6.52
CA LEU A 410 17.14 -4.28 -5.19
C LEU A 410 15.65 -4.30 -4.88
N SER A 411 15.10 -5.48 -4.61
CA SER A 411 13.72 -5.57 -4.16
C SER A 411 13.57 -5.01 -2.73
N THR A 412 12.37 -4.54 -2.39
CA THR A 412 12.07 -4.08 -1.01
C THR A 412 12.37 -5.19 -0.01
N TYR A 413 11.97 -6.43 -0.31
CA TYR A 413 12.22 -7.60 0.52
C TYR A 413 13.70 -7.87 0.77
N GLU A 414 14.54 -7.85 -0.27
CA GLU A 414 15.99 -8.08 -0.12
C GLU A 414 16.65 -7.00 0.74
N TYR A 415 16.25 -5.74 0.55
CA TYR A 415 16.73 -4.62 1.36
C TYR A 415 16.33 -4.78 2.84
N VAL A 416 15.04 -5.00 3.09
CA VAL A 416 14.49 -5.19 4.44
C VAL A 416 15.14 -6.39 5.13
N ARG A 417 15.26 -7.53 4.44
CA ARG A 417 15.93 -8.72 4.96
C ARG A 417 17.34 -8.39 5.45
N LYS A 418 18.15 -7.72 4.62
CA LYS A 418 19.53 -7.39 4.96
C LYS A 418 19.60 -6.47 6.18
N VAL A 419 18.73 -5.45 6.23
CA VAL A 419 18.71 -4.50 7.34
C VAL A 419 18.22 -5.16 8.63
N VAL A 420 17.06 -5.82 8.62
CA VAL A 420 16.45 -6.49 9.79
C VAL A 420 17.40 -7.53 10.37
N CYS A 421 17.98 -8.40 9.54
CA CYS A 421 18.90 -9.42 10.04
C CYS A 421 20.18 -8.81 10.63
N SER A 422 20.70 -7.74 10.04
CA SER A 422 21.93 -7.08 10.55
C SER A 422 21.68 -6.33 11.87
N VAL A 423 20.48 -5.80 12.07
CA VAL A 423 20.12 -5.01 13.27
C VAL A 423 19.72 -5.93 14.43
N PHE A 424 18.72 -6.77 14.21
CA PHE A 424 18.09 -7.57 15.27
C PHE A 424 18.65 -8.98 15.40
N PHE A 425 19.25 -9.54 14.35
CA PHE A 425 19.69 -10.94 14.37
C PHE A 425 21.16 -11.15 13.95
N PRO A 426 22.11 -10.26 14.33
CA PRO A 426 23.50 -10.36 13.87
C PRO A 426 24.23 -11.60 14.40
N HIS A 427 23.74 -12.18 15.50
CA HIS A 427 24.28 -13.39 16.10
C HIS A 427 23.77 -14.69 15.47
N THR A 428 22.79 -14.59 14.54
CA THR A 428 22.17 -15.75 13.89
C THR A 428 22.63 -15.89 12.44
N GLN A 429 22.45 -17.07 11.86
CA GLN A 429 22.67 -17.31 10.43
C GLN A 429 21.44 -16.98 9.57
N SER A 430 20.43 -16.30 10.11
CA SER A 430 19.13 -16.11 9.43
C SER A 430 19.25 -15.37 8.09
N PHE A 431 20.12 -14.36 8.01
CA PHE A 431 20.38 -13.64 6.75
C PHE A 431 20.89 -14.58 5.66
N ARG A 432 21.87 -15.41 6.01
CA ARG A 432 22.48 -16.38 5.10
C ARG A 432 21.46 -17.42 4.66
N ILE A 433 20.77 -18.03 5.61
CA ILE A 433 19.74 -19.05 5.33
C ILE A 433 18.71 -18.53 4.32
N LEU A 434 18.15 -17.35 4.57
CA LEU A 434 17.16 -16.77 3.66
C LEU A 434 17.76 -16.39 2.30
N SER A 435 19.01 -15.92 2.27
CA SER A 435 19.70 -15.57 1.02
C SER A 435 20.04 -16.80 0.18
N ASP A 436 20.43 -17.91 0.80
CA ASP A 436 20.76 -19.16 0.14
C ASP A 436 19.52 -19.84 -0.44
N ILE A 437 18.37 -19.75 0.25
CA ILE A 437 17.08 -20.22 -0.27
C ILE A 437 16.76 -19.51 -1.59
N ASP A 438 16.87 -18.18 -1.61
CA ASP A 438 16.63 -17.39 -2.82
C ASP A 438 17.65 -17.69 -3.91
N ALA A 439 18.93 -17.89 -3.54
CA ALA A 439 19.98 -18.23 -4.49
C ALA A 439 19.75 -19.60 -5.15
N HIS A 440 19.31 -20.60 -4.38
CA HIS A 440 18.95 -21.92 -4.91
C HIS A 440 17.72 -21.87 -5.81
N ALA A 441 16.70 -21.11 -5.43
CA ALA A 441 15.51 -20.88 -6.25
C ALA A 441 15.85 -20.14 -7.56
N ALA A 442 16.76 -19.16 -7.51
CA ALA A 442 17.19 -18.42 -8.69
C ALA A 442 18.06 -19.28 -9.64
N LYS A 443 18.94 -20.13 -9.11
CA LYS A 443 19.78 -21.04 -9.91
C LYS A 443 18.98 -22.17 -10.55
N ASN A 444 17.90 -22.61 -9.90
CA ASN A 444 17.05 -23.70 -10.38
C ASN A 444 15.57 -23.29 -10.33
N PRO A 445 15.05 -22.58 -11.35
CA PRO A 445 13.67 -22.07 -11.35
C PRO A 445 12.58 -23.15 -11.29
N SER A 446 12.93 -24.42 -11.55
CA SER A 446 12.02 -25.56 -11.42
C SER A 446 11.82 -26.05 -9.98
N LEU A 447 12.66 -25.60 -9.04
CA LEU A 447 12.54 -26.01 -7.65
C LEU A 447 11.38 -25.28 -6.97
N THR A 448 10.63 -26.03 -6.18
CA THR A 448 9.69 -25.46 -5.22
C THR A 448 10.47 -24.77 -4.08
N PRO A 449 9.85 -23.78 -3.40
CA PRO A 449 10.48 -23.12 -2.25
C PRO A 449 10.91 -24.11 -1.14
N ARG A 450 10.20 -25.24 -1.00
CA ARG A 450 10.52 -26.29 -0.04
C ARG A 450 11.78 -27.07 -0.42
N GLU A 451 11.96 -27.35 -1.71
CA GLU A 451 13.16 -28.03 -2.22
C GLU A 451 14.39 -27.12 -2.11
N ALA A 452 14.25 -25.83 -2.44
CA ALA A 452 15.31 -24.85 -2.23
C ALA A 452 15.74 -24.76 -0.75
N ALA A 453 14.77 -24.74 0.18
CA ALA A 453 15.06 -24.77 1.63
C ALA A 453 15.72 -26.08 2.09
N THR A 454 15.43 -27.20 1.42
CA THR A 454 16.07 -28.48 1.71
C THR A 454 17.53 -28.46 1.26
N LEU A 455 17.85 -27.90 0.09
CA LEU A 455 19.23 -27.70 -0.36
C LEU A 455 20.01 -26.81 0.62
N THR A 456 19.42 -25.68 1.04
CA THR A 456 20.04 -24.85 2.09
C THR A 456 20.27 -25.62 3.38
N THR A 457 19.34 -26.51 3.77
CA THR A 457 19.50 -27.31 4.99
C THR A 457 20.66 -28.30 4.88
N ILE A 458 20.83 -28.91 3.70
CA ILE A 458 21.99 -29.77 3.41
C ILE A 458 23.29 -28.96 3.52
N ASP A 459 23.34 -27.78 2.91
CA ASP A 459 24.51 -26.89 2.98
C ASP A 459 24.86 -26.51 4.43
N LEU A 460 23.85 -26.19 5.25
CA LEU A 460 24.03 -25.88 6.68
C LEU A 460 24.62 -27.06 7.46
N VAL A 461 24.14 -28.28 7.21
CA VAL A 461 24.66 -29.49 7.87
C VAL A 461 26.09 -29.74 7.44
N CYS A 462 26.38 -29.67 6.14
CA CYS A 462 27.73 -29.86 5.60
C CYS A 462 28.72 -28.85 6.19
N GLU A 463 28.33 -27.59 6.30
CA GLU A 463 29.18 -26.55 6.88
C GLU A 463 29.35 -26.72 8.39
N TRP A 464 28.28 -27.10 9.12
CA TRP A 464 28.39 -27.40 10.54
C TRP A 464 29.40 -28.51 10.79
N VAL A 465 29.36 -29.59 10.01
CA VAL A 465 30.35 -30.68 10.08
C VAL A 465 31.75 -30.17 9.73
N ALA A 466 31.89 -29.42 8.63
CA ALA A 466 33.17 -28.87 8.20
C ALA A 466 33.78 -27.92 9.26
N SER A 467 32.94 -27.19 10.01
CA SER A 467 33.39 -26.28 11.06
C SER A 467 34.09 -26.98 12.23
N GLN A 468 33.87 -28.30 12.40
CA GLN A 468 34.53 -29.12 13.42
C GLN A 468 35.91 -29.63 12.98
N ILE A 469 36.29 -29.44 11.71
CA ILE A 469 37.54 -29.92 11.13
C ILE A 469 38.57 -28.79 11.10
N GLU A 470 39.79 -29.09 11.52
CA GLU A 470 40.98 -28.24 11.35
C GLU A 470 41.81 -28.78 10.18
N VAL A 471 42.15 -27.91 9.24
CA VAL A 471 43.00 -28.26 8.09
C VAL A 471 44.41 -27.78 8.38
N LYS A 472 45.35 -28.71 8.53
CA LYS A 472 46.77 -28.41 8.71
C LYS A 472 47.53 -28.77 7.44
N ARG A 473 48.34 -27.84 6.96
CA ARG A 473 49.32 -28.14 5.92
C ARG A 473 50.62 -28.51 6.62
N ASN A 474 51.07 -29.75 6.42
CA ASN A 474 52.38 -30.17 6.88
C ASN A 474 53.41 -29.44 6.02
N VAL A 475 54.03 -28.40 6.58
CA VAL A 475 55.20 -27.77 5.99
C VAL A 475 56.32 -28.80 6.10
N LYS A 476 56.85 -29.24 4.95
CA LYS A 476 58.04 -30.11 4.90
C LYS A 476 59.26 -29.38 5.45
#